data_AF-A0A6J6I2C7-F1
#
_entry.id   AF-A0A6J6I2C7-F1
#
_cell.length_a   1.000
_cell.length_b   1.000
_cell.length_c   1.000
_cell.angle_alpha   90.00
_cell.angle_beta   90.00
_cell.angle_gamma   90.00
#
_symmetry.space_group_name_H-M   'P 1'
#
loop_
_entity.id
_entity.type
_entity.pdbx_description
1 polymer ?
#
loop_
_entity_poly.entity_id
_entity_poly.type
_entity_poly.pdbx_seq_one_letter_code
_entity_poly.pdbx_strand_id
1 'polypeptide(L)'
;MWHDPAVSPRFSEQIELDLSTVVSSIAGPKRPQDRISLTASKSSFEKILPTYFSDKTGKEAYPVKVGAKATTIKNGDVVIASITSCTNTSNPSVMIGAALLAKKAVEKGLTSKPWVKTTLAPGSKVVTDYYDRADLTKYMEALGFNLVGYGCVTCIGNSGPLPIEISKAVNENDLAVTAVLSGNRNFEGRISPDVKMNYLASPPLVVAYALAGTMDHDFENDSLGNDKDGKPVLLKDIWPSAQEIQSVIDSSISSEMFKKDYATVFDGDHRWKSLDTPTGKTFEWDPKSTYVRKPPYFDGMPAEPKPVTDITGARVLAILGDSVTTDHISPAGNIKADSPAGKYLEANGVERKDFNSYGSRRGNHEVMIRGTFANIRLKNLLLDGVEGSFTKNFLSNGEQTTIYDASVAYQAAGVGLIILAGKEYGSGSSRDWAAKGTALLGVRAVIAESFERIHRSNLIGMGVLPLQFTNGANAQSLGLKGDETFAITGVMALNNGGIPKEVTVTAGDKTFTAKVRIDTPGEADYYRHGGIMQYVLRQLRG
;
A
#
# COMPACT_ATOMS: atom_id res chain seq x y z
N MET A 1 -19.90 -20.43 -22.58
CA MET A 1 -20.16 -19.90 -21.22
C MET A 1 -20.89 -18.57 -21.32
N TRP A 2 -22.07 -18.53 -21.95
CA TRP A 2 -22.90 -17.31 -21.98
C TRP A 2 -23.81 -17.33 -20.75
N HIS A 3 -24.00 -16.18 -20.09
CA HIS A 3 -24.86 -16.10 -18.92
C HIS A 3 -26.34 -16.16 -19.34
N ASP A 4 -27.09 -17.08 -18.75
CA ASP A 4 -28.54 -17.16 -18.85
C ASP A 4 -29.15 -16.72 -17.49
N PRO A 5 -29.80 -15.56 -17.41
CA PRO A 5 -30.42 -15.08 -16.17
C PRO A 5 -31.51 -16.01 -15.62
N ALA A 6 -32.07 -16.91 -16.42
CA ALA A 6 -33.04 -17.90 -15.95
C ALA A 6 -32.40 -19.06 -15.18
N VAL A 7 -31.07 -19.22 -15.25
CA VAL A 7 -30.33 -20.30 -14.60
C VAL A 7 -29.43 -19.75 -13.51
N SER A 8 -29.81 -19.95 -12.26
CA SER A 8 -28.98 -19.57 -11.11
C SER A 8 -27.90 -20.64 -10.83
N PRO A 9 -26.61 -20.28 -10.79
CA PRO A 9 -25.55 -21.19 -10.35
C PRO A 9 -25.76 -21.65 -8.91
N ARG A 10 -25.29 -22.86 -8.57
CA ARG A 10 -25.24 -23.32 -7.18
C ARG A 10 -24.03 -22.73 -6.46
N PHE A 11 -24.25 -21.70 -5.66
CA PHE A 11 -23.22 -21.10 -4.81
C PHE A 11 -23.10 -21.82 -3.46
N SER A 12 -21.92 -21.75 -2.84
CA SER A 12 -21.71 -22.26 -1.47
C SER A 12 -22.40 -21.40 -0.41
N GLU A 13 -22.61 -20.12 -0.72
CA GLU A 13 -23.30 -19.12 0.11
C GLU A 13 -23.93 -18.06 -0.81
N GLN A 14 -25.03 -17.46 -0.39
CA GLN A 14 -25.72 -16.39 -1.10
C GLN A 14 -25.87 -15.16 -0.20
N ILE A 15 -25.49 -13.99 -0.72
CA ILE A 15 -25.55 -12.70 -0.03
C ILE A 15 -26.33 -11.74 -0.92
N GLU A 16 -27.17 -10.89 -0.33
CA GLU A 16 -28.05 -9.96 -1.05
C GLU A 16 -27.75 -8.50 -0.66
N LEU A 17 -27.87 -7.59 -1.63
CA LEU A 17 -27.76 -6.14 -1.44
C LEU A 17 -28.82 -5.43 -2.28
N ASP A 18 -29.77 -4.78 -1.63
CA ASP A 18 -30.72 -3.88 -2.30
C ASP A 18 -30.02 -2.55 -2.63
N LEU A 19 -29.86 -2.28 -3.93
CA LEU A 19 -29.19 -1.07 -4.42
C LEU A 19 -29.89 0.24 -3.99
N SER A 20 -31.19 0.21 -3.68
CA SER A 20 -31.93 1.38 -3.18
C SER A 20 -31.45 1.87 -1.81
N THR A 21 -30.79 0.99 -1.05
CA THR A 21 -30.23 1.30 0.28
C THR A 21 -28.86 1.98 0.19
N VAL A 22 -28.25 2.03 -1.00
CA VAL A 22 -26.92 2.61 -1.21
C VAL A 22 -27.01 4.13 -1.14
N VAL A 23 -26.24 4.72 -0.21
CA VAL A 23 -26.09 6.17 -0.08
C VAL A 23 -24.66 6.61 -0.39
N SER A 24 -24.49 7.86 -0.86
CA SER A 24 -23.18 8.49 -1.03
C SER A 24 -22.32 8.31 0.22
N SER A 25 -21.12 7.78 0.04
CA SER A 25 -20.26 7.36 1.14
C SER A 25 -18.79 7.61 0.81
N ILE A 26 -17.98 7.73 1.84
CA ILE A 26 -16.51 7.65 1.81
C ILE A 26 -16.06 6.42 2.61
N ALA A 27 -14.78 6.06 2.54
CA ALA A 27 -14.21 5.06 3.44
C ALA A 27 -12.87 5.52 4.02
N GLY A 28 -12.68 5.37 5.34
CA GLY A 28 -11.45 5.76 6.02
C GLY A 28 -11.62 6.03 7.51
N PRO A 29 -10.60 6.59 8.18
CA PRO A 29 -9.34 7.13 7.63
C PRO A 29 -8.20 6.11 7.42
N LYS A 30 -8.34 4.86 7.86
CA LYS A 30 -7.23 3.88 7.83
C LYS A 30 -7.48 2.61 7.01
N ARG A 31 -8.75 2.19 6.82
CA ARG A 31 -9.04 0.93 6.12
C ARG A 31 -10.14 1.10 5.05
N PRO A 32 -10.10 0.30 3.96
CA PRO A 32 -11.10 0.41 2.89
C PRO A 32 -12.52 0.01 3.31
N GLN A 33 -12.64 -0.88 4.29
CA GLN A 33 -13.93 -1.34 4.82
C GLN A 33 -14.58 -0.37 5.83
N ASP A 34 -13.86 0.68 6.26
CA ASP A 34 -14.37 1.68 7.20
C ASP A 34 -15.31 2.66 6.49
N ARG A 35 -16.45 2.18 6.01
CA ARG A 35 -17.46 2.96 5.27
C ARG A 35 -18.15 3.97 6.18
N ILE A 36 -18.25 5.21 5.71
CA ILE A 36 -18.93 6.33 6.38
C ILE A 36 -19.89 6.97 5.36
N SER A 37 -21.18 7.11 5.70
CA SER A 37 -22.11 7.87 4.84
C SER A 37 -21.68 9.33 4.77
N LEU A 38 -21.95 10.00 3.64
CA LEU A 38 -21.55 11.41 3.47
C LEU A 38 -22.20 12.31 4.52
N THR A 39 -23.44 12.03 4.91
CA THR A 39 -24.17 12.72 5.99
C THR A 39 -23.53 12.56 7.37
N ALA A 40 -22.80 11.47 7.60
CA ALA A 40 -22.10 11.21 8.86
C ALA A 40 -20.60 11.55 8.78
N SER A 41 -20.12 12.10 7.66
CA SER A 41 -18.68 12.29 7.41
C SER A 41 -18.04 13.25 8.43
N LYS A 42 -18.63 14.42 8.64
CA LYS A 42 -18.17 15.42 9.63
C LYS A 42 -18.17 14.89 11.05
N SER A 43 -19.29 14.34 11.53
CA SER A 43 -19.39 13.85 12.92
C SER A 43 -18.48 12.65 13.17
N SER A 44 -18.32 11.76 12.18
CA SER A 44 -17.36 10.66 12.25
C SER A 44 -15.92 11.18 12.28
N PHE A 45 -15.62 12.22 11.51
CA PHE A 45 -14.32 12.88 11.49
C PHE A 45 -14.00 13.57 12.83
N GLU A 46 -14.91 14.38 13.38
CA GLU A 46 -14.75 15.06 14.66
C GLU A 46 -14.50 14.07 15.81
N LYS A 47 -15.16 12.90 15.78
CA LYS A 47 -14.96 11.84 16.77
C LYS A 47 -13.58 11.18 16.66
N ILE A 48 -13.06 11.00 15.44
CA ILE A 48 -11.82 10.25 15.23
C ILE A 48 -10.58 11.14 15.31
N LEU A 49 -10.68 12.42 14.98
CA LEU A 49 -9.55 13.35 14.94
C LEU A 49 -8.72 13.36 16.24
N PRO A 50 -9.31 13.42 17.45
CA PRO A 50 -8.53 13.44 18.70
C PRO A 50 -7.66 12.20 18.91
N THR A 51 -7.99 11.07 18.29
CA THR A 51 -7.22 9.82 18.40
C THR A 51 -5.89 9.86 17.65
N TYR A 52 -5.68 10.89 16.81
CA TYR A 52 -4.41 11.13 16.10
C TYR A 52 -3.52 12.16 16.77
N PHE A 53 -3.96 12.71 17.91
CA PHE A 53 -3.19 13.71 18.63
C PHE A 53 -2.17 13.03 19.55
N SER A 54 -0.97 13.57 19.53
CA SER A 54 0.06 13.35 20.53
C SER A 54 0.17 14.58 21.43
N ASP A 55 0.98 14.50 22.48
CA ASP A 55 1.30 15.66 23.32
C ASP A 55 1.95 16.81 22.53
N LYS A 56 2.49 16.52 21.34
CA LYS A 56 3.12 17.49 20.44
C LYS A 56 2.18 18.08 19.41
N THR A 57 0.96 17.54 19.27
CA THR A 57 0.05 17.99 18.22
C THR A 57 -0.45 19.40 18.48
N GLY A 58 -0.12 20.30 17.58
CA GLY A 58 -0.64 21.66 17.54
C GLY A 58 -2.15 21.68 17.34
N LYS A 59 -2.86 22.55 18.05
CA LYS A 59 -4.34 22.63 18.03
C LYS A 59 -4.87 23.88 17.33
N GLU A 60 -4.00 24.80 16.94
CA GLU A 60 -4.35 26.06 16.28
C GLU A 60 -4.25 25.95 14.75
N ALA A 61 -4.64 27.01 14.05
CA ALA A 61 -4.40 27.17 12.63
C ALA A 61 -3.07 27.89 12.41
N TYR A 62 -2.20 27.31 11.58
CA TYR A 62 -0.84 27.80 11.36
C TYR A 62 -0.75 28.58 10.05
N PRO A 63 -0.22 29.81 10.04
CA PRO A 63 -0.09 30.60 8.83
C PRO A 63 0.95 29.99 7.89
N VAL A 64 0.60 29.89 6.61
CA VAL A 64 1.46 29.36 5.54
C VAL A 64 1.26 30.19 4.27
N LYS A 65 2.27 30.18 3.40
CA LYS A 65 2.21 30.86 2.11
C LYS A 65 2.40 29.83 1.00
N VAL A 66 1.36 29.59 0.21
CA VAL A 66 1.45 28.69 -0.94
C VAL A 66 1.57 29.54 -2.20
N GLY A 67 2.77 29.60 -2.76
CA GLY A 67 3.11 30.53 -3.84
C GLY A 67 2.93 31.99 -3.39
N ALA A 68 2.03 32.72 -4.04
CA ALA A 68 1.71 34.11 -3.67
C ALA A 68 0.57 34.24 -2.65
N LYS A 69 -0.14 33.16 -2.31
CA LYS A 69 -1.36 33.19 -1.49
C LYS A 69 -1.05 32.90 -0.02
N ALA A 70 -1.35 33.84 0.87
CA ALA A 70 -1.36 33.60 2.30
C ALA A 70 -2.62 32.80 2.69
N THR A 71 -2.44 31.77 3.52
CA THR A 71 -3.53 30.93 4.03
C THR A 71 -3.14 30.36 5.39
N THR A 72 -3.98 29.53 5.98
CA THR A 72 -3.64 28.71 7.15
C THR A 72 -3.75 27.23 6.83
N ILE A 73 -3.11 26.41 7.67
CA ILE A 73 -3.28 24.95 7.72
C ILE A 73 -3.56 24.51 9.16
N LYS A 74 -4.48 23.57 9.35
CA LYS A 74 -4.85 23.00 10.65
C LYS A 74 -5.14 21.50 10.54
N ASN A 75 -5.37 20.87 11.69
CA ASN A 75 -5.85 19.49 11.75
C ASN A 75 -7.14 19.31 10.94
N GLY A 76 -7.24 18.23 10.18
CA GLY A 76 -8.41 17.91 9.35
C GLY A 76 -8.40 18.48 7.94
N ASP A 77 -7.52 19.44 7.64
CA ASP A 77 -7.43 20.01 6.30
C ASP A 77 -7.07 18.92 5.27
N VAL A 78 -7.71 19.00 4.10
CA VAL A 78 -7.42 18.14 2.94
C VAL A 78 -6.22 18.72 2.22
N VAL A 79 -5.06 18.07 2.33
CA VAL A 79 -3.82 18.53 1.67
C VAL A 79 -3.56 17.82 0.35
N ILE A 80 -4.24 16.69 0.09
CA ILE A 80 -4.19 15.97 -1.18
C ILE A 80 -5.62 15.63 -1.61
N ALA A 81 -5.98 15.98 -2.84
CA ALA A 81 -7.20 15.55 -3.50
C ALA A 81 -6.84 14.93 -4.86
N SER A 82 -6.93 13.61 -5.00
CA SER A 82 -6.39 12.90 -6.17
C SER A 82 -7.44 12.04 -6.86
N ILE A 83 -7.76 12.40 -8.11
CA ILE A 83 -8.49 11.51 -9.02
C ILE A 83 -7.44 10.60 -9.64
N THR A 84 -7.44 9.35 -9.18
CA THR A 84 -6.41 8.33 -9.48
C THR A 84 -7.05 6.93 -9.49
N SER A 85 -6.23 5.90 -9.69
CA SER A 85 -6.59 4.48 -9.65
C SER A 85 -7.41 3.99 -10.83
N CYS A 86 -7.05 2.81 -11.32
CA CYS A 86 -7.85 2.05 -12.27
C CYS A 86 -9.25 1.70 -11.73
N THR A 87 -9.46 1.70 -10.41
CA THR A 87 -10.76 1.40 -9.80
C THR A 87 -11.87 2.35 -10.27
N ASN A 88 -11.56 3.64 -10.41
CA ASN A 88 -12.55 4.66 -10.75
C ASN A 88 -12.27 5.31 -12.11
N THR A 89 -11.01 5.44 -12.53
CA THR A 89 -10.67 6.09 -13.80
C THR A 89 -11.05 5.27 -15.03
N SER A 90 -11.35 3.98 -14.87
CA SER A 90 -11.93 3.15 -15.93
C SER A 90 -13.45 3.31 -16.09
N ASN A 91 -14.12 4.06 -15.20
CA ASN A 91 -15.56 4.23 -15.19
C ASN A 91 -15.94 5.64 -15.68
N PRO A 92 -16.43 5.78 -16.93
CA PRO A 92 -16.83 7.08 -17.47
C PRO A 92 -17.87 7.82 -16.64
N SER A 93 -18.81 7.13 -15.99
CA SER A 93 -19.90 7.78 -15.24
C SER A 93 -19.37 8.65 -14.10
N VAL A 94 -18.40 8.15 -13.35
CA VAL A 94 -17.83 8.93 -12.24
C VAL A 94 -16.79 9.95 -12.71
N MET A 95 -16.08 9.67 -13.81
CA MET A 95 -15.12 10.61 -14.40
C MET A 95 -15.83 11.81 -15.03
N ILE A 96 -16.85 11.58 -15.86
CA ILE A 96 -17.70 12.66 -16.40
C ILE A 96 -18.44 13.38 -15.28
N GLY A 97 -18.94 12.66 -14.26
CA GLY A 97 -19.53 13.27 -13.07
C GLY A 97 -18.58 14.25 -12.38
N ALA A 98 -17.30 13.91 -12.23
CA ALA A 98 -16.31 14.80 -11.61
C ALA A 98 -16.08 16.06 -12.45
N ALA A 99 -15.99 15.89 -13.76
CA ALA A 99 -15.74 16.99 -14.68
C ALA A 99 -16.95 17.93 -14.85
N LEU A 100 -18.17 17.39 -14.82
CA LEU A 100 -19.40 18.19 -14.77
C LEU A 100 -19.55 18.95 -13.45
N LEU A 101 -19.19 18.33 -12.31
CA LEU A 101 -19.15 19.02 -11.02
C LEU A 101 -18.12 20.16 -11.05
N ALA A 102 -16.92 19.92 -11.60
CA ALA A 102 -15.90 20.94 -11.79
C ALA A 102 -16.40 22.10 -12.67
N LYS A 103 -17.06 21.78 -13.80
CA LYS A 103 -17.68 22.79 -14.68
C LYS A 103 -18.66 23.67 -13.93
N LYS A 104 -19.64 23.08 -13.23
CA LYS A 104 -20.65 23.82 -12.47
C LYS A 104 -20.03 24.67 -11.34
N ALA A 105 -19.00 24.15 -10.66
CA ALA A 105 -18.26 24.88 -9.63
C ALA A 105 -17.53 26.11 -10.20
N VAL A 106 -16.79 25.96 -11.30
CA VAL A 106 -16.05 27.04 -11.96
C VAL A 106 -16.99 28.10 -12.54
N GLU A 107 -18.10 27.69 -13.15
CA GLU A 107 -19.09 28.62 -13.71
C GLU A 107 -19.71 29.51 -12.62
N LYS A 108 -19.90 28.95 -11.42
CA LYS A 108 -20.31 29.69 -10.21
C LYS A 108 -19.18 30.51 -9.58
N GLY A 109 -17.93 30.35 -9.99
CA GLY A 109 -16.78 31.12 -9.47
C GLY A 109 -16.03 30.47 -8.32
N LEU A 110 -16.28 29.19 -8.04
CA LEU A 110 -15.54 28.44 -7.02
C LEU A 110 -14.15 28.03 -7.52
N THR A 111 -13.21 27.91 -6.58
CA THR A 111 -11.85 27.42 -6.82
C THR A 111 -11.45 26.46 -5.70
N SER A 112 -10.56 25.50 -5.98
CA SER A 112 -10.00 24.63 -4.94
C SER A 112 -9.18 25.43 -3.94
N LYS A 113 -9.18 24.99 -2.67
CA LYS A 113 -8.41 25.68 -1.63
C LYS A 113 -6.91 25.63 -1.94
N PRO A 114 -6.16 26.71 -1.66
CA PRO A 114 -4.77 26.85 -2.12
C PRO A 114 -3.79 25.86 -1.50
N TRP A 115 -4.09 25.27 -0.34
CA TRP A 115 -3.25 24.24 0.30
C TRP A 115 -3.49 22.82 -0.25
N VAL A 116 -4.55 22.61 -1.04
CA VAL A 116 -4.91 21.30 -1.57
C VAL A 116 -4.07 21.00 -2.80
N LYS A 117 -3.27 19.93 -2.74
CA LYS A 117 -2.61 19.38 -3.93
C LYS A 117 -3.61 18.55 -4.73
N THR A 118 -4.14 19.12 -5.80
CA THR A 118 -5.05 18.44 -6.74
C THR A 118 -4.28 17.71 -7.85
N THR A 119 -4.74 16.52 -8.25
CA THR A 119 -4.09 15.71 -9.31
C THR A 119 -5.11 14.87 -10.09
N LEU A 120 -4.91 14.76 -11.40
CA LEU A 120 -5.64 13.83 -12.27
C LEU A 120 -4.64 12.82 -12.88
N ALA A 121 -4.81 11.54 -12.53
CA ALA A 121 -3.98 10.44 -12.99
C ALA A 121 -4.85 9.31 -13.58
N PRO A 122 -5.27 9.42 -14.85
CA PRO A 122 -6.12 8.43 -15.51
C PRO A 122 -5.40 7.11 -15.77
N GLY A 123 -6.16 6.02 -15.87
CA GLY A 123 -5.64 4.71 -16.26
C GLY A 123 -5.31 4.58 -17.76
N SER A 124 -5.86 5.45 -18.61
CA SER A 124 -5.64 5.41 -20.06
C SER A 124 -5.84 6.80 -20.71
N LYS A 125 -5.34 6.94 -21.95
CA LYS A 125 -5.53 8.14 -22.79
C LYS A 125 -6.98 8.39 -23.20
N VAL A 126 -7.79 7.33 -23.29
CA VAL A 126 -9.23 7.42 -23.58
C VAL A 126 -9.96 8.38 -22.65
N VAL A 127 -9.51 8.47 -21.38
CA VAL A 127 -10.10 9.39 -20.39
C VAL A 127 -9.92 10.85 -20.77
N THR A 128 -8.71 11.22 -21.20
CA THR A 128 -8.44 12.58 -21.65
C THR A 128 -9.15 12.88 -22.97
N ASP A 129 -9.20 11.91 -23.89
CA ASP A 129 -9.88 12.08 -25.18
C ASP A 129 -11.38 12.39 -25.01
N TYR A 130 -12.11 11.71 -24.11
CA TYR A 130 -13.53 12.04 -23.89
C TYR A 130 -13.74 13.33 -23.08
N TYR A 131 -12.79 13.74 -22.22
CA TYR A 131 -12.85 15.06 -21.57
C TYR A 131 -12.65 16.19 -22.59
N ASP A 132 -11.69 16.04 -23.49
CA ASP A 132 -11.40 17.03 -24.52
C ASP A 132 -12.57 17.14 -25.50
N ARG A 133 -13.13 16.00 -25.94
CA ARG A 133 -14.30 15.98 -26.85
C ARG A 133 -15.55 16.57 -26.20
N ALA A 134 -15.70 16.45 -24.88
CA ALA A 134 -16.79 17.06 -24.13
C ALA A 134 -16.49 18.53 -23.71
N ASP A 135 -15.33 19.08 -24.06
CA ASP A 135 -14.87 20.42 -23.66
C ASP A 135 -14.85 20.61 -22.13
N LEU A 136 -14.45 19.55 -21.41
CA LEU A 136 -14.46 19.48 -19.95
C LEU A 136 -13.08 19.65 -19.30
N THR A 137 -11.99 19.39 -20.03
CA THR A 137 -10.61 19.44 -19.51
C THR A 137 -10.27 20.77 -18.86
N LYS A 138 -10.63 21.90 -19.49
CA LYS A 138 -10.37 23.25 -18.97
C LYS A 138 -10.94 23.51 -17.58
N TYR A 139 -12.06 22.89 -17.22
CA TYR A 139 -12.68 23.06 -15.92
C TYR A 139 -11.97 22.25 -14.83
N MET A 140 -11.45 21.08 -15.20
CA MET A 140 -10.59 20.29 -14.31
C MET A 140 -9.29 21.03 -14.01
N GLU A 141 -8.65 21.58 -15.05
CA GLU A 141 -7.42 22.38 -14.93
C GLU A 141 -7.64 23.67 -14.11
N ALA A 142 -8.79 24.33 -14.27
CA ALA A 142 -9.15 25.51 -13.47
C ALA A 142 -9.26 25.22 -11.97
N LEU A 143 -9.58 23.98 -11.58
CA LEU A 143 -9.55 23.50 -10.19
C LEU A 143 -8.20 22.82 -9.82
N GLY A 144 -7.20 22.90 -10.70
CA GLY A 144 -5.87 22.34 -10.50
C GLY A 144 -5.74 20.83 -10.74
N PHE A 145 -6.81 20.15 -11.15
CA PHE A 145 -6.79 18.73 -11.53
C PHE A 145 -6.15 18.53 -12.92
N ASN A 146 -4.90 18.94 -13.04
CA ASN A 146 -4.09 18.77 -14.24
C ASN A 146 -3.73 17.29 -14.43
N LEU A 147 -3.62 16.87 -15.70
CA LEU A 147 -3.07 15.56 -16.05
C LEU A 147 -1.62 15.47 -15.56
N VAL A 148 -1.35 14.63 -14.57
CA VAL A 148 0.01 14.42 -14.04
C VAL A 148 0.69 13.18 -14.61
N GLY A 149 -0.06 12.32 -15.30
CA GLY A 149 0.45 11.13 -15.98
C GLY A 149 -0.57 10.00 -16.03
N TYR A 150 -0.29 9.03 -16.89
CA TYR A 150 -1.09 7.81 -17.03
C TYR A 150 -0.45 6.68 -16.22
N GLY A 151 -1.05 6.32 -15.09
CA GLY A 151 -0.52 5.30 -14.20
C GLY A 151 -1.03 5.39 -12.76
N CYS A 152 -0.43 4.60 -11.86
CA CYS A 152 -0.93 4.45 -10.50
C CYS A 152 -0.81 5.74 -9.65
N VAL A 153 0.26 6.52 -9.80
CA VAL A 153 0.53 7.79 -9.09
C VAL A 153 0.14 7.70 -7.59
N THR A 154 -0.78 8.54 -7.10
CA THR A 154 -1.19 8.61 -5.70
C THR A 154 -1.78 7.29 -5.17
N CYS A 155 -2.44 6.48 -6.02
CA CYS A 155 -3.03 5.19 -5.61
C CYS A 155 -2.00 4.20 -5.03
N ILE A 156 -0.73 4.28 -5.47
CA ILE A 156 0.37 3.45 -4.97
C ILE A 156 1.29 4.18 -3.99
N GLY A 157 0.94 5.41 -3.59
CA GLY A 157 1.76 6.25 -2.71
C GLY A 157 2.79 7.13 -3.45
N ASN A 158 2.79 7.13 -4.78
CA ASN A 158 3.60 8.05 -5.57
C ASN A 158 2.88 9.41 -5.70
N SER A 159 2.53 10.00 -4.55
CA SER A 159 1.83 11.29 -4.48
C SER A 159 2.75 12.48 -4.73
N GLY A 160 4.07 12.29 -4.64
CA GLY A 160 5.07 13.37 -4.71
C GLY A 160 5.02 14.30 -3.48
N PRO A 161 5.94 15.27 -3.38
CA PRO A 161 5.99 16.17 -2.22
C PRO A 161 4.76 17.10 -2.16
N LEU A 162 4.32 17.45 -0.96
CA LEU A 162 3.44 18.60 -0.74
C LEU A 162 4.22 19.91 -0.99
N PRO A 163 3.55 21.06 -1.18
CA PRO A 163 4.22 22.36 -1.11
C PRO A 163 5.07 22.45 0.16
N ILE A 164 6.29 22.98 0.04
CA ILE A 164 7.31 22.92 1.09
C ILE A 164 6.80 23.56 2.39
N GLU A 165 6.08 24.67 2.27
CA GLU A 165 5.51 25.42 3.38
C GLU A 165 4.41 24.62 4.10
N ILE A 166 3.60 23.85 3.36
CA ILE A 166 2.58 22.96 3.92
C ILE A 166 3.26 21.79 4.64
N SER A 167 4.18 21.09 3.96
CA SER A 167 4.91 19.96 4.54
C SER A 167 5.64 20.38 5.82
N LYS A 168 6.32 21.53 5.80
CA LYS A 168 6.99 22.10 6.97
C LYS A 168 6.02 22.34 8.12
N ALA A 169 4.94 23.08 7.89
CA ALA A 169 3.96 23.40 8.94
C ALA A 169 3.29 22.14 9.53
N VAL A 170 2.99 21.15 8.69
CA VAL A 170 2.43 19.86 9.13
C VAL A 170 3.40 19.12 10.04
N ASN A 171 4.67 19.01 9.65
CA ASN A 171 5.68 18.27 10.41
C ASN A 171 6.11 19.00 11.69
N GLU A 172 6.32 20.31 11.66
CA GLU A 172 6.75 21.10 12.83
C GLU A 172 5.70 21.13 13.94
N ASN A 173 4.40 21.06 13.57
CA ASN A 173 3.28 21.14 14.51
C ASN A 173 2.54 19.80 14.68
N ASP A 174 3.09 18.71 14.15
CA ASP A 174 2.53 17.35 14.23
C ASP A 174 1.04 17.26 13.82
N LEU A 175 0.66 18.02 12.78
CA LEU A 175 -0.74 18.14 12.36
C LEU A 175 -1.28 16.83 11.78
N ALA A 176 -2.52 16.50 12.14
CA ALA A 176 -3.28 15.40 11.58
C ALA A 176 -4.08 15.87 10.36
N VAL A 177 -3.38 16.06 9.23
CA VAL A 177 -3.98 16.41 7.93
C VAL A 177 -4.45 15.18 7.15
N THR A 178 -5.24 15.41 6.11
CA THR A 178 -5.98 14.37 5.40
C THR A 178 -5.68 14.33 3.89
N ALA A 179 -5.86 13.16 3.28
CA ALA A 179 -5.91 12.99 1.84
C ALA A 179 -7.24 12.36 1.42
N VAL A 180 -7.81 12.83 0.32
CA VAL A 180 -9.00 12.25 -0.31
C VAL A 180 -8.63 11.78 -1.70
N LEU A 181 -8.91 10.51 -2.02
CA LEU A 181 -8.53 9.94 -3.31
C LEU A 181 -9.55 8.94 -3.85
N SER A 182 -9.64 8.82 -5.17
CA SER A 182 -10.47 7.80 -5.83
C SER A 182 -9.80 6.43 -5.94
N GLY A 183 -8.97 6.10 -4.96
CA GLY A 183 -8.25 4.84 -4.84
C GLY A 183 -9.09 3.69 -4.30
N ASN A 184 -8.41 2.60 -3.91
CA ASN A 184 -9.02 1.43 -3.25
C ASN A 184 -8.33 1.06 -1.93
N ARG A 185 -7.28 1.79 -1.53
CA ARG A 185 -6.51 1.56 -0.31
C ARG A 185 -6.10 2.88 0.31
N ASN A 186 -6.25 2.96 1.62
CA ASN A 186 -6.07 4.15 2.44
C ASN A 186 -5.36 3.85 3.77
N PHE A 187 -4.52 2.80 3.79
CA PHE A 187 -3.70 2.48 4.94
C PHE A 187 -2.78 3.64 5.34
N GLU A 188 -2.57 3.79 6.64
CA GLU A 188 -1.70 4.83 7.20
C GLU A 188 -0.28 4.73 6.63
N GLY A 189 0.33 5.88 6.30
CA GLY A 189 1.68 5.95 5.72
C GLY A 189 1.79 5.48 4.27
N ARG A 190 0.70 5.05 3.62
CA ARG A 190 0.71 4.61 2.22
C ARG A 190 0.69 5.77 1.23
N ILE A 191 -0.18 6.76 1.44
CA ILE A 191 -0.49 7.78 0.42
C ILE A 191 0.56 8.87 0.38
N SER A 192 0.94 9.41 1.53
CA SER A 192 1.97 10.42 1.69
C SER A 192 2.58 10.30 3.09
N PRO A 193 3.89 10.54 3.28
CA PRO A 193 4.49 10.57 4.61
C PRO A 193 3.93 11.68 5.50
N ASP A 194 3.42 12.77 4.91
CA ASP A 194 2.88 13.93 5.64
C ASP A 194 1.42 13.72 6.10
N VAL A 195 0.76 12.65 5.67
CA VAL A 195 -0.69 12.47 5.88
C VAL A 195 -0.97 11.31 6.84
N LYS A 196 -1.71 11.60 7.92
CA LYS A 196 -2.11 10.60 8.93
C LYS A 196 -3.45 9.92 8.60
N MET A 197 -4.34 10.60 7.87
CA MET A 197 -5.71 10.14 7.59
C MET A 197 -6.01 10.14 6.09
N ASN A 198 -6.52 9.02 5.56
CA ASN A 198 -6.77 8.88 4.13
C ASN A 198 -8.20 8.39 3.88
N TYR A 199 -8.93 9.06 2.98
CA TYR A 199 -10.31 8.75 2.65
C TYR A 199 -10.46 8.35 1.18
N LEU A 200 -11.10 7.22 0.94
CA LEU A 200 -11.52 6.77 -0.38
C LEU A 200 -12.87 7.42 -0.71
N ALA A 201 -12.98 8.02 -1.89
CA ALA A 201 -14.19 8.68 -2.34
C ALA A 201 -14.36 8.54 -3.86
N SER A 202 -15.57 8.74 -4.37
CA SER A 202 -15.78 8.81 -5.82
C SER A 202 -15.07 10.05 -6.41
N PRO A 203 -14.63 10.04 -7.68
CA PRO A 203 -14.04 11.21 -8.33
C PRO A 203 -14.80 12.54 -8.15
N PRO A 204 -16.15 12.61 -8.22
CA PRO A 204 -16.88 13.85 -7.92
C PRO A 204 -16.70 14.32 -6.47
N LEU A 205 -16.70 13.39 -5.51
CA LEU A 205 -16.44 13.73 -4.10
C LEU A 205 -15.00 14.19 -3.88
N VAL A 206 -14.01 13.66 -4.62
CA VAL A 206 -12.64 14.17 -4.56
C VAL A 206 -12.60 15.66 -4.96
N VAL A 207 -13.34 16.05 -6.01
CA VAL A 207 -13.47 17.47 -6.40
C VAL A 207 -14.18 18.26 -5.31
N ALA A 208 -15.28 17.75 -4.74
CA ALA A 208 -16.01 18.41 -3.66
C ALA A 208 -15.15 18.68 -2.42
N TYR A 209 -14.34 17.70 -1.99
CA TYR A 209 -13.38 17.88 -0.88
C TYR A 209 -12.22 18.80 -1.23
N ALA A 210 -11.82 18.92 -2.50
CA ALA A 210 -10.84 19.93 -2.92
C ALA A 210 -11.39 21.37 -2.85
N LEU A 211 -12.71 21.54 -3.09
CA LEU A 211 -13.40 22.82 -2.94
C LEU A 211 -13.59 23.18 -1.46
N ALA A 212 -14.03 22.22 -0.64
CA ALA A 212 -14.18 22.41 0.81
C ALA A 212 -12.81 22.63 1.50
N GLY A 213 -11.81 21.82 1.13
CA GLY A 213 -10.44 21.85 1.66
C GLY A 213 -10.27 21.27 3.06
N THR A 214 -11.29 20.63 3.62
CA THR A 214 -11.26 20.02 4.96
C THR A 214 -12.23 18.83 5.04
N MET A 215 -11.93 17.87 5.92
CA MET A 215 -12.87 16.82 6.30
C MET A 215 -13.93 17.30 7.32
N ASP A 216 -13.69 18.45 7.95
CA ASP A 216 -14.61 19.13 8.85
C ASP A 216 -15.65 19.95 8.06
N HIS A 217 -16.46 19.27 7.26
CA HIS A 217 -17.43 19.89 6.37
C HIS A 217 -18.70 19.04 6.23
N ASP A 218 -19.86 19.66 6.46
CA ASP A 218 -21.16 19.05 6.24
C ASP A 218 -21.71 19.47 4.87
N PHE A 219 -21.63 18.59 3.87
CA PHE A 219 -22.07 18.90 2.50
C PHE A 219 -23.57 19.16 2.34
N GLU A 220 -24.40 18.89 3.35
CA GLU A 220 -25.83 19.22 3.33
C GLU A 220 -26.07 20.68 3.68
N ASN A 221 -25.32 21.22 4.63
CA ASN A 221 -25.58 22.51 5.27
C ASN A 221 -24.47 23.56 5.04
N ASP A 222 -23.22 23.13 4.93
CA ASP A 222 -22.07 24.02 4.80
C ASP A 222 -21.84 24.40 3.33
N SER A 223 -21.52 25.67 3.09
CA SER A 223 -21.23 26.18 1.75
C SER A 223 -19.81 25.85 1.29
N LEU A 224 -19.67 25.51 0.00
CA LEU A 224 -18.37 25.33 -0.68
C LEU A 224 -17.69 26.66 -1.03
N GLY A 225 -18.40 27.77 -0.84
CA GLY A 225 -17.99 29.12 -1.21
C GLY A 225 -19.16 29.90 -1.80
N ASN A 226 -18.93 31.19 -2.03
CA ASN A 226 -19.96 32.05 -2.60
C ASN A 226 -19.82 32.11 -4.12
N ASP A 227 -20.96 32.28 -4.81
CA ASP A 227 -20.97 32.55 -6.24
C ASP A 227 -20.57 33.99 -6.55
N LYS A 228 -20.56 34.34 -7.84
CA LYS A 228 -20.24 35.69 -8.34
C LYS A 228 -21.16 36.79 -7.79
N ASP A 229 -22.36 36.43 -7.34
CA ASP A 229 -23.35 37.35 -6.74
C ASP A 229 -23.29 37.34 -5.20
N GLY A 230 -22.34 36.59 -4.61
CA GLY A 230 -22.16 36.47 -3.16
C GLY A 230 -23.08 35.45 -2.48
N LYS A 231 -23.85 34.65 -3.23
CA LYS A 231 -24.76 33.64 -2.65
C LYS A 231 -24.01 32.36 -2.30
N PRO A 232 -24.32 31.70 -1.16
CA PRO A 232 -23.68 30.46 -0.79
C PRO A 232 -24.01 29.37 -1.82
N VAL A 233 -22.98 28.63 -2.25
CA VAL A 233 -23.11 27.46 -3.13
C VAL A 233 -22.98 26.21 -2.27
N LEU A 234 -23.99 25.34 -2.29
CA LEU A 234 -24.01 24.04 -1.64
C LEU A 234 -23.66 22.94 -2.65
N LEU A 235 -23.29 21.75 -2.15
CA LEU A 235 -22.95 20.62 -3.04
C LEU A 235 -24.09 20.27 -4.01
N LYS A 236 -25.33 20.30 -3.52
CA LYS A 236 -26.54 20.02 -4.32
C LYS A 236 -26.72 20.96 -5.51
N ASP A 237 -26.18 22.18 -5.44
CA ASP A 237 -26.31 23.20 -6.49
C ASP A 237 -25.37 22.93 -7.68
N ILE A 238 -24.35 22.08 -7.48
CA ILE A 238 -23.32 21.75 -8.48
C ILE A 238 -23.21 20.25 -8.75
N TRP A 239 -23.99 19.41 -8.07
CA TRP A 239 -23.97 17.97 -8.30
C TRP A 239 -24.66 17.63 -9.63
N PRO A 240 -23.99 16.91 -10.55
CA PRO A 240 -24.61 16.53 -11.81
C PRO A 240 -25.62 15.40 -11.62
N SER A 241 -26.72 15.48 -12.36
CA SER A 241 -27.72 14.41 -12.45
C SER A 241 -27.21 13.23 -13.29
N ALA A 242 -27.81 12.06 -13.10
CA ALA A 242 -27.50 10.87 -13.90
C ALA A 242 -27.76 11.10 -15.40
N GLN A 243 -28.80 11.87 -15.74
CA GLN A 243 -29.18 12.20 -17.11
C GLN A 243 -28.14 13.11 -17.77
N GLU A 244 -27.62 14.12 -17.05
CA GLU A 244 -26.54 14.98 -17.55
C GLU A 244 -25.27 14.17 -17.82
N ILE A 245 -24.90 13.26 -16.91
CA ILE A 245 -23.74 12.38 -17.07
C ILE A 245 -23.92 11.48 -18.31
N GLN A 246 -25.07 10.82 -18.43
CA GLN A 246 -25.33 9.91 -19.54
C GLN A 246 -25.31 10.63 -20.89
N SER A 247 -25.89 11.83 -20.97
CA SER A 247 -25.91 12.62 -22.20
C SER A 247 -24.50 12.97 -22.69
N VAL A 248 -23.58 13.25 -21.77
CA VAL A 248 -22.17 13.50 -22.12
C VAL A 248 -21.47 12.20 -22.52
N ILE A 249 -21.72 11.08 -21.83
CA ILE A 249 -21.16 9.77 -22.22
C ILE A 249 -21.57 9.43 -23.66
N ASP A 250 -22.85 9.52 -23.98
CA ASP A 250 -23.40 9.14 -25.29
C ASP A 250 -22.84 10.00 -26.43
N SER A 251 -22.55 11.27 -26.15
CA SER A 251 -22.00 12.21 -27.14
C SER A 251 -20.47 12.19 -27.26
N SER A 252 -19.75 11.79 -26.21
CA SER A 252 -18.28 11.88 -26.15
C SER A 252 -17.55 10.55 -26.32
N ILE A 253 -18.17 9.41 -26.00
CA ILE A 253 -17.48 8.10 -26.00
C ILE A 253 -17.90 7.27 -27.22
N SER A 254 -16.92 6.77 -27.97
CA SER A 254 -17.16 5.96 -29.17
C SER A 254 -16.13 4.83 -29.31
N SER A 255 -16.48 3.75 -30.02
CA SER A 255 -15.56 2.63 -30.25
C SER A 255 -14.30 3.03 -31.03
N GLU A 256 -14.40 4.06 -31.87
CA GLU A 256 -13.30 4.60 -32.67
C GLU A 256 -12.19 5.18 -31.80
N MET A 257 -12.55 5.83 -30.68
CA MET A 257 -11.59 6.34 -29.70
C MET A 257 -10.68 5.22 -29.17
N PHE A 258 -11.27 4.09 -28.79
CA PHE A 258 -10.51 2.93 -28.33
C PHE A 258 -9.63 2.35 -29.44
N LYS A 259 -10.14 2.23 -30.67
CA LYS A 259 -9.33 1.74 -31.80
C LYS A 259 -8.12 2.62 -32.06
N LYS A 260 -8.31 3.94 -32.06
CA LYS A 260 -7.25 4.94 -32.27
C LYS A 260 -6.19 4.88 -31.17
N ASP A 261 -6.61 4.96 -29.91
CA ASP A 261 -5.67 5.11 -28.78
C ASP A 261 -4.88 3.83 -28.51
N TYR A 262 -5.50 2.66 -28.67
CA TYR A 262 -4.82 1.39 -28.44
C TYR A 262 -3.97 0.92 -29.63
N ALA A 263 -4.15 1.49 -30.84
CA ALA A 263 -3.32 1.15 -32.00
C ALA A 263 -1.83 1.47 -31.79
N THR A 264 -1.51 2.44 -30.94
CA THR A 264 -0.15 2.95 -30.72
C THR A 264 0.36 2.73 -29.29
N VAL A 265 -0.33 1.90 -28.49
CA VAL A 265 -0.02 1.75 -27.06
C VAL A 265 1.40 1.23 -26.79
N PHE A 266 1.96 0.45 -27.72
CA PHE A 266 3.32 -0.12 -27.62
C PHE A 266 4.40 0.70 -28.32
N ASP A 267 4.02 1.73 -29.10
CA ASP A 267 5.00 2.51 -29.83
C ASP A 267 5.95 3.24 -28.88
N GLY A 268 5.41 3.74 -27.76
CA GLY A 268 6.13 4.63 -26.86
C GLY A 268 6.48 5.96 -27.51
N ASP A 269 7.04 6.88 -26.72
CA ASP A 269 7.55 8.16 -27.24
C ASP A 269 9.01 8.03 -27.72
N HIS A 270 9.60 9.15 -28.15
CA HIS A 270 11.00 9.16 -28.59
C HIS A 270 11.96 8.66 -27.51
N ARG A 271 11.67 8.89 -26.21
CA ARG A 271 12.52 8.45 -25.11
C ARG A 271 12.51 6.93 -25.02
N TRP A 272 11.32 6.31 -25.10
CA TRP A 272 11.18 4.86 -25.13
C TRP A 272 11.91 4.23 -26.33
N LYS A 273 11.69 4.76 -27.54
CA LYS A 273 12.31 4.24 -28.77
C LYS A 273 13.84 4.44 -28.81
N SER A 274 14.36 5.41 -28.08
CA SER A 274 15.80 5.71 -28.01
C SER A 274 16.58 4.86 -27.01
N LEU A 275 15.92 3.98 -26.23
CA LEU A 275 16.61 3.12 -25.28
C LEU A 275 17.42 2.04 -26.01
N ASP A 276 18.73 2.03 -25.78
CA ASP A 276 19.59 0.94 -26.24
C ASP A 276 19.08 -0.40 -25.70
N THR A 277 18.83 -1.35 -26.60
CA THR A 277 18.32 -2.67 -26.25
C THR A 277 19.40 -3.70 -26.52
N PRO A 278 20.04 -4.26 -25.46
CA PRO A 278 21.10 -5.25 -25.63
C PRO A 278 20.61 -6.49 -26.38
N THR A 279 21.45 -7.04 -27.25
CA THR A 279 21.17 -8.31 -27.96
C THR A 279 21.78 -9.48 -27.18
N GLY A 280 20.97 -10.40 -26.66
CA GLY A 280 21.47 -11.57 -25.94
C GLY A 280 20.37 -12.39 -25.26
N LYS A 281 20.70 -13.64 -24.86
CA LYS A 281 19.78 -14.53 -24.12
C LYS A 281 19.94 -14.43 -22.60
N THR A 282 21.04 -13.87 -22.13
CA THR A 282 21.39 -13.73 -20.71
C THR A 282 21.57 -12.26 -20.36
N PHE A 283 21.10 -11.87 -19.18
CA PHE A 283 21.27 -10.50 -18.69
C PHE A 283 22.71 -10.27 -18.18
N GLU A 284 23.37 -9.24 -18.70
CA GLU A 284 24.68 -8.79 -18.23
C GLU A 284 24.52 -7.94 -16.97
N TRP A 285 25.00 -8.46 -15.84
CA TRP A 285 24.88 -7.77 -14.56
C TRP A 285 25.97 -6.72 -14.41
N ASP A 286 25.59 -5.45 -14.32
CA ASP A 286 26.49 -4.38 -13.90
C ASP A 286 26.58 -4.33 -12.37
N PRO A 287 27.74 -4.62 -11.76
CA PRO A 287 27.91 -4.57 -10.30
C PRO A 287 27.71 -3.16 -9.71
N LYS A 288 27.87 -2.10 -10.51
CA LYS A 288 27.65 -0.71 -10.09
C LYS A 288 26.18 -0.31 -10.11
N SER A 289 25.31 -1.09 -10.76
CA SER A 289 23.89 -0.77 -10.83
C SER A 289 23.28 -0.74 -9.42
N THR A 290 22.59 0.35 -9.13
CA THR A 290 21.79 0.53 -7.91
C THR A 290 20.31 0.20 -8.13
N TYR A 291 19.93 -0.19 -9.35
CA TYR A 291 18.55 -0.55 -9.73
C TYR A 291 18.35 -2.05 -9.98
N VAL A 292 19.32 -2.71 -10.61
CA VAL A 292 19.23 -4.11 -11.02
C VAL A 292 20.47 -4.86 -10.55
N ARG A 293 20.31 -5.81 -9.62
CA ARG A 293 21.41 -6.63 -9.08
C ARG A 293 21.06 -8.10 -9.07
N LYS A 294 22.06 -8.95 -9.36
CA LYS A 294 21.91 -10.41 -9.37
C LYS A 294 21.50 -10.87 -7.96
N PRO A 295 20.30 -11.43 -7.77
CA PRO A 295 19.86 -11.84 -6.44
C PRO A 295 20.52 -13.16 -6.01
N PRO A 296 20.71 -13.38 -4.69
CA PRO A 296 21.46 -14.52 -4.16
C PRO A 296 20.64 -15.82 -4.07
N TYR A 297 19.44 -15.89 -4.66
CA TYR A 297 18.48 -17.00 -4.45
C TYR A 297 19.00 -18.38 -4.84
N PHE A 298 19.99 -18.42 -5.74
CA PHE A 298 20.56 -19.65 -6.29
C PHE A 298 22.02 -19.88 -5.88
N ASP A 299 22.59 -19.01 -5.03
CA ASP A 299 23.98 -19.11 -4.63
C ASP A 299 24.20 -20.38 -3.80
N GLY A 300 25.15 -21.21 -4.22
CA GLY A 300 25.44 -22.49 -3.57
C GLY A 300 24.29 -23.52 -3.63
N MET A 301 23.30 -23.32 -4.52
CA MET A 301 22.17 -24.23 -4.65
C MET A 301 22.62 -25.62 -5.17
N PRO A 302 22.41 -26.71 -4.40
CA PRO A 302 22.73 -28.06 -4.87
C PRO A 302 21.76 -28.52 -5.97
N ALA A 303 22.22 -29.46 -6.80
CA ALA A 303 21.41 -30.07 -7.86
C ALA A 303 20.13 -30.69 -7.30
N GLU A 304 20.27 -31.55 -6.28
CA GLU A 304 19.14 -32.15 -5.56
C GLU A 304 18.73 -31.32 -4.33
N PRO A 305 17.45 -31.32 -3.93
CA PRO A 305 17.01 -30.64 -2.72
C PRO A 305 17.67 -31.25 -1.48
N LYS A 306 18.08 -30.39 -0.55
CA LYS A 306 18.49 -30.85 0.79
C LYS A 306 17.25 -31.32 1.55
N PRO A 307 17.36 -32.36 2.39
CA PRO A 307 16.26 -32.77 3.26
C PRO A 307 15.79 -31.60 4.14
N VAL A 308 14.47 -31.51 4.32
CA VAL A 308 13.85 -30.57 5.26
C VAL A 308 14.29 -30.93 6.67
N THR A 309 14.72 -29.94 7.45
CA THR A 309 15.09 -30.10 8.85
C THR A 309 14.12 -29.37 9.75
N ASP A 310 14.04 -29.81 11.00
CA ASP A 310 13.42 -29.03 12.06
C ASP A 310 14.20 -27.72 12.28
N ILE A 311 13.53 -26.74 12.91
CA ILE A 311 14.14 -25.44 13.24
C ILE A 311 14.52 -25.48 14.71
N THR A 312 15.78 -25.21 15.04
CA THR A 312 16.27 -25.20 16.42
C THR A 312 17.05 -23.93 16.70
N GLY A 313 17.05 -23.48 17.96
CA GLY A 313 17.85 -22.34 18.38
C GLY A 313 17.42 -20.99 17.80
N ALA A 314 16.22 -20.87 17.24
CA ALA A 314 15.79 -19.67 16.54
C ALA A 314 15.43 -18.53 17.50
N ARG A 315 15.56 -17.29 17.05
CA ARG A 315 15.22 -16.08 17.80
C ARG A 315 14.08 -15.30 17.16
N VAL A 316 13.33 -14.53 17.96
CA VAL A 316 12.25 -13.69 17.44
C VAL A 316 12.83 -12.40 16.88
N LEU A 317 12.63 -12.15 15.59
CA LEU A 317 13.02 -10.89 14.96
C LEU A 317 12.00 -9.78 15.22
N ALA A 318 10.71 -10.12 15.27
CA ALA A 318 9.63 -9.18 15.55
C ALA A 318 8.40 -9.90 16.12
N ILE A 319 7.70 -9.21 17.02
CA ILE A 319 6.34 -9.56 17.45
C ILE A 319 5.42 -8.48 16.90
N LEU A 320 4.46 -8.88 16.09
CA LEU A 320 3.62 -7.98 15.31
C LEU A 320 2.15 -8.16 15.70
N GLY A 321 1.38 -7.08 15.67
CA GLY A 321 -0.05 -7.10 15.97
C GLY A 321 -0.92 -7.61 14.80
N ASP A 322 -2.19 -7.24 14.85
CA ASP A 322 -3.19 -7.56 13.82
C ASP A 322 -3.01 -6.70 12.56
N SER A 323 -3.51 -7.23 11.43
CA SER A 323 -3.65 -6.57 10.13
C SER A 323 -2.36 -5.93 9.60
N VAL A 324 -1.22 -6.55 9.88
CA VAL A 324 0.06 -6.13 9.30
C VAL A 324 0.06 -6.35 7.78
N THR A 325 -0.19 -5.28 7.06
CA THR A 325 -0.17 -5.26 5.59
C THR A 325 1.22 -5.56 4.99
N THR A 326 1.24 -5.99 3.73
CA THR A 326 2.47 -6.09 2.93
C THR A 326 3.17 -4.74 2.68
N ASP A 327 2.50 -3.60 2.88
CA ASP A 327 3.16 -2.28 2.89
C ASP A 327 3.95 -2.04 4.17
N HIS A 328 3.58 -2.67 5.30
CA HIS A 328 4.40 -2.68 6.50
C HIS A 328 5.63 -3.59 6.34
N ILE A 329 5.44 -4.77 5.74
CA ILE A 329 6.50 -5.77 5.52
C ILE A 329 7.49 -5.34 4.44
N SER A 330 7.01 -4.76 3.34
CA SER A 330 7.84 -4.34 2.21
C SER A 330 7.27 -3.04 1.63
N PRO A 331 7.55 -1.86 2.22
CA PRO A 331 7.09 -0.57 1.72
C PRO A 331 7.48 -0.35 0.26
N ALA A 332 6.67 0.43 -0.47
CA ALA A 332 6.93 0.80 -1.87
C ALA A 332 7.24 2.29 -2.06
N GLY A 333 6.99 3.12 -1.04
CA GLY A 333 7.12 4.57 -1.09
C GLY A 333 8.54 5.07 -0.85
N ASN A 334 8.64 6.27 -0.28
CA ASN A 334 9.88 7.00 -0.09
C ASN A 334 10.91 6.27 0.79
N ILE A 335 12.19 6.46 0.50
CA ILE A 335 13.32 5.92 1.27
C ILE A 335 13.86 7.04 2.16
N LYS A 336 13.86 6.83 3.48
CA LYS A 336 14.46 7.79 4.43
C LYS A 336 15.99 7.73 4.37
N ALA A 337 16.67 8.87 4.42
CA ALA A 337 18.13 8.95 4.34
C ALA A 337 18.84 8.23 5.50
N ASP A 338 18.31 8.37 6.71
CA ASP A 338 18.84 7.72 7.91
C ASP A 338 18.52 6.22 8.01
N SER A 339 17.68 5.68 7.11
CA SER A 339 17.37 4.25 7.07
C SER A 339 18.55 3.42 6.54
N PRO A 340 18.61 2.11 6.84
CA PRO A 340 19.64 1.23 6.28
C PRO A 340 19.73 1.32 4.75
N ALA A 341 18.59 1.37 4.06
CA ALA A 341 18.55 1.49 2.60
C ALA A 341 19.06 2.85 2.10
N GLY A 342 18.75 3.94 2.80
CA GLY A 342 19.26 5.28 2.49
C GLY A 342 20.78 5.35 2.61
N LYS A 343 21.33 4.89 3.74
CA LYS A 343 22.78 4.79 3.97
C LYS A 343 23.49 3.95 2.92
N TYR A 344 22.88 2.82 2.51
CA TYR A 344 23.41 1.99 1.43
C TYR A 344 23.47 2.73 0.09
N LEU A 345 22.42 3.48 -0.27
CA LEU A 345 22.37 4.26 -1.51
C LEU A 345 23.42 5.38 -1.50
N GLU A 346 23.56 6.12 -0.39
CA GLU A 346 24.58 7.16 -0.22
C GLU A 346 25.99 6.59 -0.33
N ALA A 347 26.25 5.45 0.33
CA ALA A 347 27.54 4.75 0.24
C ALA A 347 27.86 4.26 -1.18
N ASN A 348 26.86 4.12 -2.05
CA ASN A 348 27.02 3.80 -3.47
C ASN A 348 26.91 5.05 -4.38
N GLY A 349 27.07 6.26 -3.82
CA GLY A 349 27.14 7.51 -4.58
C GLY A 349 25.80 8.03 -5.12
N VAL A 350 24.67 7.54 -4.60
CA VAL A 350 23.34 8.03 -4.99
C VAL A 350 22.96 9.21 -4.12
N GLU A 351 22.66 10.35 -4.74
CA GLU A 351 22.17 11.53 -4.01
C GLU A 351 20.74 11.31 -3.49
N ARG A 352 20.38 11.97 -2.39
CA ARG A 352 19.06 11.83 -1.74
C ARG A 352 17.87 12.07 -2.69
N LYS A 353 17.99 13.04 -3.60
CA LYS A 353 16.95 13.34 -4.60
C LYS A 353 16.72 12.17 -5.58
N ASP A 354 17.73 11.32 -5.75
CA ASP A 354 17.77 10.20 -6.68
C ASP A 354 17.55 8.84 -6.00
N PHE A 355 17.28 8.81 -4.69
CA PHE A 355 16.89 7.57 -4.01
C PHE A 355 15.69 6.90 -4.67
N ASN A 356 14.77 7.72 -5.20
CA ASN A 356 13.50 7.27 -5.77
C ASN A 356 12.69 6.51 -4.69
N SER A 357 11.87 5.54 -5.07
CA SER A 357 11.04 4.79 -4.12
C SER A 357 11.53 3.35 -3.96
N TYR A 358 11.17 2.69 -2.84
CA TYR A 358 11.41 1.25 -2.69
C TYR A 358 10.79 0.44 -3.84
N GLY A 359 9.63 0.86 -4.36
CA GLY A 359 9.00 0.22 -5.52
C GLY A 359 9.88 0.24 -6.77
N SER A 360 10.60 1.35 -7.01
CA SER A 360 11.54 1.47 -8.14
C SER A 360 12.81 0.64 -7.95
N ARG A 361 13.16 0.30 -6.71
CA ARG A 361 14.39 -0.43 -6.35
C ARG A 361 14.20 -1.94 -6.26
N ARG A 362 13.05 -2.48 -6.68
CA ARG A 362 12.71 -3.91 -6.62
C ARG A 362 13.64 -4.83 -7.40
N GLY A 363 14.38 -4.32 -8.38
CA GLY A 363 15.42 -5.07 -9.08
C GLY A 363 16.72 -5.23 -8.28
N ASN A 364 16.86 -4.55 -7.14
CA ASN A 364 18.05 -4.55 -6.32
C ASN A 364 17.76 -5.11 -4.92
N HIS A 365 18.17 -6.36 -4.69
CA HIS A 365 17.94 -7.03 -3.41
C HIS A 365 18.61 -6.33 -2.23
N GLU A 366 19.76 -5.68 -2.41
CA GLU A 366 20.45 -4.97 -1.33
C GLU A 366 19.59 -3.84 -0.74
N VAL A 367 18.88 -3.11 -1.58
CA VAL A 367 17.95 -2.05 -1.15
C VAL A 367 16.71 -2.66 -0.52
N MET A 368 16.15 -3.70 -1.15
CA MET A 368 14.88 -4.27 -0.72
C MET A 368 14.97 -5.07 0.59
N ILE A 369 16.07 -5.76 0.87
CA ILE A 369 16.30 -6.43 2.16
C ILE A 369 16.36 -5.39 3.28
N ARG A 370 17.11 -4.30 3.05
CA ARG A 370 17.19 -3.14 3.98
C ARG A 370 15.86 -2.41 4.14
N GLY A 371 15.02 -2.47 3.11
CA GLY A 371 13.65 -1.93 3.13
C GLY A 371 12.62 -2.87 3.75
N THR A 372 12.98 -4.11 4.08
CA THR A 372 12.03 -5.07 4.64
C THR A 372 11.75 -4.72 6.10
N PHE A 373 10.46 -4.60 6.44
CA PHE A 373 9.97 -4.05 7.70
C PHE A 373 10.43 -2.60 7.94
N ALA A 374 10.71 -1.83 6.88
CA ALA A 374 11.15 -0.44 6.98
C ALA A 374 10.02 0.60 6.94
N ASN A 375 8.77 0.17 7.06
CA ASN A 375 7.64 1.09 7.10
C ASN A 375 7.70 1.93 8.39
N ILE A 376 7.51 3.24 8.25
CA ILE A 376 7.61 4.21 9.34
C ILE A 376 6.53 4.05 10.42
N ARG A 377 5.45 3.31 10.12
CA ARG A 377 4.33 3.02 11.03
C ARG A 377 4.30 1.57 11.51
N LEU A 378 5.33 0.77 11.20
CA LEU A 378 5.40 -0.58 11.73
C LEU A 378 5.49 -0.52 13.26
N LYS A 379 4.65 -1.30 13.94
CA LYS A 379 4.65 -1.46 15.40
C LYS A 379 5.17 -2.84 15.75
N ASN A 380 6.36 -2.88 16.35
CA ASN A 380 6.96 -4.10 16.86
C ASN A 380 6.77 -4.15 18.37
N LEU A 381 5.99 -5.12 18.85
CA LEU A 381 5.59 -5.29 20.26
C LEU A 381 6.76 -5.72 21.17
N LEU A 382 7.96 -5.95 20.61
CA LEU A 382 9.19 -6.05 21.39
C LEU A 382 9.62 -4.72 22.02
N LEU A 383 9.15 -3.60 21.46
CA LEU A 383 9.46 -2.24 21.87
C LEU A 383 8.20 -1.54 22.40
N ASP A 384 8.39 -0.61 23.34
CA ASP A 384 7.29 0.15 23.93
C ASP A 384 7.19 1.53 23.26
N GLY A 385 6.04 1.81 22.63
CA GLY A 385 5.77 3.10 21.98
C GLY A 385 6.62 3.44 20.74
N VAL A 386 7.45 2.53 20.24
CA VAL A 386 8.33 2.77 19.09
C VAL A 386 7.65 2.34 17.78
N GLU A 387 7.50 3.30 16.86
CA GLU A 387 7.12 3.04 15.47
C GLU A 387 8.34 3.05 14.55
N GLY A 388 8.31 2.22 13.51
CA GLY A 388 9.32 2.19 12.45
C GLY A 388 10.08 0.87 12.37
N SER A 389 11.25 0.91 11.74
CA SER A 389 12.04 -0.28 11.39
C SER A 389 12.91 -0.81 12.53
N PHE A 390 12.36 -0.91 13.74
CA PHE A 390 13.14 -1.19 14.94
C PHE A 390 12.77 -2.53 15.58
N THR A 391 13.75 -3.13 16.24
CA THR A 391 13.60 -4.35 17.04
C THR A 391 14.62 -4.41 18.17
N LYS A 392 14.58 -5.47 18.99
CA LYS A 392 15.60 -5.79 19.98
C LYS A 392 16.55 -6.86 19.44
N ASN A 393 17.86 -6.64 19.56
CA ASN A 393 18.86 -7.65 19.28
C ASN A 393 19.27 -8.39 20.55
N PHE A 394 18.78 -9.61 20.74
CA PHE A 394 19.09 -10.43 21.92
C PHE A 394 20.51 -11.01 21.93
N LEU A 395 21.29 -10.92 20.85
CA LEU A 395 22.75 -11.18 20.91
C LEU A 395 23.51 -10.06 21.63
N SER A 396 22.91 -8.87 21.69
CA SER A 396 23.44 -7.66 22.34
C SER A 396 22.59 -7.28 23.55
N ASN A 397 22.21 -8.28 24.38
CA ASN A 397 21.40 -8.10 25.59
C ASN A 397 20.06 -7.37 25.38
N GLY A 398 19.48 -7.45 24.17
CA GLY A 398 18.19 -6.84 23.85
C GLY A 398 18.27 -5.35 23.47
N GLU A 399 19.45 -4.84 23.10
CA GLU A 399 19.62 -3.47 22.60
C GLU A 399 18.69 -3.19 21.41
N GLN A 400 18.09 -1.99 21.40
CA GLN A 400 17.26 -1.55 20.27
C GLN A 400 18.14 -1.24 19.06
N THR A 401 17.83 -1.84 17.92
CA THR A 401 18.51 -1.57 16.64
C THR A 401 17.53 -1.66 15.48
N THR A 402 17.99 -1.45 14.24
CA THR A 402 17.13 -1.64 13.07
C THR A 402 16.89 -3.13 12.82
N ILE A 403 15.74 -3.47 12.23
CA ILE A 403 15.43 -4.88 11.88
C ILE A 403 16.49 -5.47 10.95
N TYR A 404 17.00 -4.68 10.01
CA TYR A 404 18.06 -5.10 9.10
C TYR A 404 19.37 -5.39 9.86
N ASP A 405 19.81 -4.48 10.72
CA ASP A 405 21.08 -4.64 11.44
C ASP A 405 21.03 -5.82 12.45
N ALA A 406 19.89 -6.00 13.13
CA ALA A 406 19.66 -7.19 13.96
C ALA A 406 19.75 -8.48 13.13
N SER A 407 19.10 -8.51 11.97
CA SER A 407 19.15 -9.65 11.05
C SER A 407 20.57 -9.98 10.61
N VAL A 408 21.38 -8.97 10.26
CA VAL A 408 22.79 -9.16 9.88
C VAL A 408 23.59 -9.79 11.04
N ALA A 409 23.39 -9.30 12.27
CA ALA A 409 24.07 -9.86 13.45
C ALA A 409 23.68 -11.33 13.70
N TYR A 410 22.39 -11.67 13.59
CA TYR A 410 21.92 -13.05 13.75
C TYR A 410 22.44 -13.98 12.65
N GLN A 411 22.47 -13.53 11.40
CA GLN A 411 23.03 -14.31 10.29
C GLN A 411 24.52 -14.57 10.48
N ALA A 412 25.29 -13.58 10.93
CA ALA A 412 26.71 -13.75 11.26
C ALA A 412 26.94 -14.75 12.39
N ALA A 413 26.01 -14.86 13.34
CA ALA A 413 26.04 -15.83 14.43
C ALA A 413 25.47 -17.22 14.04
N GLY A 414 24.97 -17.41 12.81
CA GLY A 414 24.34 -18.65 12.37
C GLY A 414 22.99 -18.95 13.04
N VAL A 415 22.31 -17.93 13.55
CA VAL A 415 21.05 -18.06 14.28
C VAL A 415 19.86 -17.80 13.35
N GLY A 416 18.97 -18.78 13.22
CA GLY A 416 17.73 -18.62 12.46
C GLY A 416 16.74 -17.68 13.14
N LEU A 417 15.90 -17.00 12.35
CA LEU A 417 14.92 -16.06 12.89
C LEU A 417 13.48 -16.54 12.68
N ILE A 418 12.57 -16.08 13.53
CA ILE A 418 11.13 -16.22 13.34
C ILE A 418 10.40 -14.90 13.54
N ILE A 419 9.16 -14.83 13.05
CA ILE A 419 8.24 -13.72 13.32
C ILE A 419 7.01 -14.27 14.03
N LEU A 420 6.54 -13.56 15.07
CA LEU A 420 5.22 -13.77 15.66
C LEU A 420 4.28 -12.66 15.16
N ALA A 421 3.05 -13.01 14.80
CA ALA A 421 2.09 -12.04 14.27
C ALA A 421 0.66 -12.30 14.75
N GLY A 422 -0.18 -11.27 14.74
CA GLY A 422 -1.62 -11.37 14.99
C GLY A 422 -2.40 -11.89 13.78
N LYS A 423 -3.63 -11.41 13.63
CA LYS A 423 -4.58 -11.77 12.57
C LYS A 423 -4.26 -11.06 11.26
N GLU A 424 -4.70 -11.65 10.14
CA GLU A 424 -4.62 -11.07 8.79
C GLU A 424 -3.20 -10.66 8.38
N TYR A 425 -2.20 -11.43 8.81
CA TYR A 425 -0.80 -11.14 8.51
C TYR A 425 -0.54 -11.20 7.00
N GLY A 426 -0.02 -10.10 6.45
CA GLY A 426 0.28 -9.97 5.03
C GLY A 426 -0.88 -9.47 4.16
N SER A 427 -1.81 -8.70 4.72
CA SER A 427 -2.92 -8.13 3.95
C SER A 427 -2.48 -7.11 2.88
N GLY A 428 -3.33 -6.91 1.88
CA GLY A 428 -3.12 -5.89 0.85
C GLY A 428 -2.42 -6.37 -0.42
N SER A 429 -1.24 -5.83 -0.73
CA SER A 429 -0.57 -5.99 -2.03
C SER A 429 -0.04 -7.40 -2.26
N SER A 430 -0.07 -7.88 -3.52
CA SER A 430 0.50 -9.17 -3.92
C SER A 430 2.04 -9.21 -4.00
N ARG A 431 2.74 -8.21 -3.44
CA ARG A 431 4.20 -8.05 -3.65
C ARG A 431 4.97 -9.20 -3.00
N ASP A 432 5.67 -9.98 -3.81
CA ASP A 432 6.48 -11.11 -3.33
C ASP A 432 7.72 -10.66 -2.53
N TRP A 433 8.15 -9.41 -2.67
CA TRP A 433 9.19 -8.81 -1.83
C TRP A 433 8.88 -8.83 -0.34
N ALA A 434 7.60 -8.89 0.05
CA ALA A 434 7.23 -9.13 1.45
C ALA A 434 7.67 -10.53 1.95
N ALA A 435 7.76 -11.52 1.07
CA ALA A 435 8.30 -12.84 1.40
C ALA A 435 9.81 -12.95 1.11
N LYS A 436 10.28 -12.44 -0.05
CA LYS A 436 11.71 -12.45 -0.40
C LYS A 436 12.54 -11.71 0.64
N GLY A 437 12.09 -10.52 1.05
CA GLY A 437 12.72 -9.74 2.10
C GLY A 437 12.77 -10.50 3.41
N THR A 438 11.63 -11.05 3.85
CA THR A 438 11.52 -11.87 5.08
C THR A 438 12.51 -13.04 5.05
N ALA A 439 12.55 -13.80 3.96
CA ALA A 439 13.49 -14.92 3.80
C ALA A 439 14.96 -14.47 3.81
N LEU A 440 15.29 -13.38 3.11
CA LEU A 440 16.65 -12.83 3.02
C LEU A 440 17.12 -12.15 4.32
N LEU A 441 16.20 -11.78 5.22
CA LEU A 441 16.52 -11.42 6.59
C LEU A 441 16.84 -12.65 7.47
N GLY A 442 16.83 -13.87 6.93
CA GLY A 442 17.12 -15.09 7.69
C GLY A 442 15.92 -15.66 8.46
N VAL A 443 14.70 -15.18 8.19
CA VAL A 443 13.49 -15.71 8.80
C VAL A 443 13.17 -17.08 8.22
N ARG A 444 13.04 -18.08 9.09
CA ARG A 444 12.78 -19.49 8.75
C ARG A 444 11.30 -19.86 8.91
N ALA A 445 10.59 -19.21 9.82
CA ALA A 445 9.17 -19.42 10.04
C ALA A 445 8.44 -18.14 10.47
N VAL A 446 7.15 -18.07 10.17
CA VAL A 446 6.23 -17.06 10.70
C VAL A 446 5.12 -17.77 11.42
N ILE A 447 4.84 -17.41 12.67
CA ILE A 447 3.73 -17.93 13.48
C ILE A 447 2.69 -16.81 13.65
N ALA A 448 1.54 -16.95 13.02
CA ALA A 448 0.48 -15.93 13.02
C ALA A 448 -0.86 -16.47 13.55
N GLU A 449 -1.77 -15.61 13.99
CA GLU A 449 -3.14 -16.04 14.29
C GLU A 449 -3.91 -16.38 13.00
N SER A 450 -3.67 -15.61 11.93
CA SER A 450 -4.16 -15.91 10.59
C SER A 450 -3.32 -15.21 9.51
N PHE A 451 -3.35 -15.74 8.29
CA PHE A 451 -2.64 -15.18 7.13
C PHE A 451 -3.60 -14.77 6.03
N GLU A 452 -3.21 -13.75 5.29
CA GLU A 452 -3.81 -13.43 4.01
C GLU A 452 -3.29 -14.33 2.89
N ARG A 453 -4.21 -14.74 2.00
CA ARG A 453 -4.02 -15.88 1.08
C ARG A 453 -2.75 -15.77 0.23
N ILE A 454 -2.53 -14.61 -0.39
CA ILE A 454 -1.40 -14.37 -1.29
C ILE A 454 -0.09 -14.36 -0.51
N HIS A 455 -0.05 -13.70 0.65
CA HIS A 455 1.17 -13.59 1.42
C HIS A 455 1.63 -14.95 1.98
N ARG A 456 0.70 -15.76 2.51
CA ARG A 456 0.99 -17.14 2.92
C ARG A 456 1.65 -17.95 1.80
N SER A 457 1.09 -17.85 0.59
CA SER A 457 1.61 -18.57 -0.59
C SER A 457 3.01 -18.07 -0.98
N ASN A 458 3.25 -16.75 -0.90
CA ASN A 458 4.55 -16.15 -1.18
C ASN A 458 5.63 -16.59 -0.16
N LEU A 459 5.29 -16.71 1.13
CA LEU A 459 6.21 -17.21 2.16
C LEU A 459 6.71 -18.62 1.82
N ILE A 460 5.78 -19.52 1.47
CA ILE A 460 6.11 -20.89 1.04
C ILE A 460 6.96 -20.87 -0.23
N GLY A 461 6.61 -20.02 -1.20
CA GLY A 461 7.38 -19.84 -2.43
C GLY A 461 8.83 -19.40 -2.20
N MET A 462 9.13 -18.82 -1.03
CA MET A 462 10.47 -18.43 -0.60
C MET A 462 11.08 -19.36 0.46
N GLY A 463 10.45 -20.50 0.75
CA GLY A 463 10.96 -21.48 1.72
C GLY A 463 10.78 -21.07 3.19
N VAL A 464 9.94 -20.07 3.48
CA VAL A 464 9.58 -19.67 4.86
C VAL A 464 8.35 -20.45 5.30
N LEU A 465 8.40 -21.10 6.47
CA LEU A 465 7.31 -21.93 6.98
C LEU A 465 6.19 -21.08 7.61
N PRO A 466 4.98 -21.02 7.03
CA PRO A 466 3.85 -20.37 7.68
C PRO A 466 3.20 -21.33 8.68
N LEU A 467 3.14 -20.90 9.94
CA LEU A 467 2.51 -21.60 11.04
C LEU A 467 1.39 -20.76 11.61
N GLN A 468 0.29 -21.40 12.00
CA GLN A 468 -0.85 -20.74 12.59
C GLN A 468 -1.05 -21.20 14.03
N PHE A 469 -1.25 -20.27 14.96
CA PHE A 469 -1.67 -20.62 16.31
C PHE A 469 -2.99 -21.41 16.30
N THR A 470 -3.15 -22.35 17.23
CA THR A 470 -4.36 -23.18 17.36
C THR A 470 -5.22 -22.71 18.53
N ASN A 471 -6.50 -23.10 18.54
CA ASN A 471 -7.41 -22.90 19.69
C ASN A 471 -7.56 -21.45 20.15
N GLY A 472 -7.43 -20.48 19.23
CA GLY A 472 -7.50 -19.05 19.54
C GLY A 472 -6.31 -18.52 20.36
N ALA A 473 -5.23 -19.29 20.49
CA ALA A 473 -4.00 -18.85 21.15
C ALA A 473 -3.28 -17.78 20.31
N ASN A 474 -2.46 -16.98 20.98
CA ASN A 474 -1.54 -16.04 20.34
C ASN A 474 -0.32 -15.79 21.23
N ALA A 475 0.59 -14.92 20.78
CA ALA A 475 1.81 -14.59 21.53
C ALA A 475 1.50 -14.09 22.96
N GLN A 476 0.48 -13.24 23.10
CA GLN A 476 0.09 -12.67 24.40
C GLN A 476 -0.52 -13.73 25.33
N SER A 477 -1.47 -14.54 24.84
CA SER A 477 -2.16 -15.55 25.66
C SER A 477 -1.21 -16.66 26.13
N LEU A 478 -0.16 -16.93 25.35
CA LEU A 478 0.90 -17.87 25.68
C LEU A 478 2.02 -17.21 26.50
N GLY A 479 1.98 -15.89 26.73
CA GLY A 479 3.03 -15.17 27.47
C GLY A 479 4.40 -15.19 26.79
N LEU A 480 4.42 -15.23 25.45
CA LEU A 480 5.64 -15.14 24.64
C LEU A 480 6.15 -13.70 24.64
N LYS A 481 7.35 -13.48 25.19
CA LYS A 481 7.96 -12.15 25.31
C LYS A 481 8.92 -11.83 24.16
N GLY A 482 9.37 -12.85 23.45
CA GLY A 482 10.29 -12.78 22.32
C GLY A 482 11.77 -12.92 22.67
N ASP A 483 12.12 -12.87 23.95
CA ASP A 483 13.47 -13.15 24.46
C ASP A 483 13.77 -14.65 24.57
N GLU A 484 12.76 -15.50 24.32
CA GLU A 484 12.93 -16.95 24.31
C GLU A 484 13.77 -17.42 23.12
N THR A 485 14.23 -18.68 23.22
CA THR A 485 14.77 -19.42 22.07
C THR A 485 13.69 -20.39 21.60
N PHE A 486 13.51 -20.48 20.28
CA PHE A 486 12.45 -21.26 19.65
C PHE A 486 13.01 -22.52 18.98
N ALA A 487 12.30 -23.62 19.16
CA ALA A 487 12.44 -24.84 18.38
C ALA A 487 11.08 -25.23 17.78
N ILE A 488 11.07 -25.70 16.53
CA ILE A 488 9.90 -26.17 15.80
C ILE A 488 10.21 -27.56 15.28
N THR A 489 9.53 -28.58 15.83
CA THR A 489 9.80 -29.99 15.55
C THR A 489 8.63 -30.68 14.85
N GLY A 490 8.94 -31.67 14.01
CA GLY A 490 7.97 -32.43 13.22
C GLY A 490 7.85 -31.96 11.76
N VAL A 491 8.64 -30.97 11.36
CA VAL A 491 8.68 -30.45 9.97
C VAL A 491 9.29 -31.50 9.04
N MET A 492 10.21 -32.33 9.55
CA MET A 492 10.87 -33.43 8.82
C MET A 492 9.90 -34.44 8.20
N ALA A 493 8.65 -34.52 8.65
CA ALA A 493 7.61 -35.37 8.04
C ALA A 493 7.41 -35.08 6.54
N LEU A 494 7.72 -33.86 6.09
CA LEU A 494 7.70 -33.48 4.67
C LEU A 494 8.62 -34.34 3.80
N ASN A 495 9.74 -34.83 4.32
CA ASN A 495 10.68 -35.66 3.54
C ASN A 495 10.07 -37.02 3.14
N ASN A 496 9.04 -37.48 3.84
CA ASN A 496 8.39 -38.77 3.61
C ASN A 496 7.13 -38.65 2.74
N GLY A 497 6.97 -37.55 1.99
CA GLY A 497 5.83 -37.32 1.10
C GLY A 497 4.57 -36.75 1.79
N GLY A 498 4.43 -36.90 3.10
CA GLY A 498 3.32 -36.33 3.88
C GLY A 498 3.41 -34.81 4.05
N ILE A 499 2.28 -34.18 4.40
CA ILE A 499 2.23 -32.80 4.89
C ILE A 499 1.79 -32.86 6.37
N PRO A 500 2.65 -32.52 7.34
CA PRO A 500 2.25 -32.51 8.73
C PRO A 500 1.11 -31.50 8.90
N LYS A 501 0.02 -31.89 9.56
CA LYS A 501 -1.09 -30.95 9.86
C LYS A 501 -0.67 -29.93 10.91
N GLU A 502 0.16 -30.37 11.84
CA GLU A 502 0.59 -29.63 13.02
C GLU A 502 2.05 -29.95 13.34
N VAL A 503 2.70 -29.02 14.03
CA VAL A 503 4.08 -29.13 14.55
C VAL A 503 4.10 -28.71 16.02
N THR A 504 5.10 -29.19 16.76
CA THR A 504 5.35 -28.76 18.13
C THR A 504 6.31 -27.57 18.12
N VAL A 505 5.93 -26.51 18.84
CA VAL A 505 6.75 -25.32 19.05
C VAL A 505 7.14 -25.24 20.52
N THR A 506 8.44 -25.17 20.79
CA THR A 506 8.99 -24.95 22.13
C THR A 506 9.65 -23.58 22.17
N ALA A 507 9.25 -22.75 23.13
CA ALA A 507 9.73 -21.39 23.35
C ALA A 507 10.17 -21.24 24.80
N GLY A 508 11.47 -21.43 25.07
CA GLY A 508 11.98 -21.51 26.45
C GLY A 508 11.33 -22.67 27.21
N ASP A 509 10.60 -22.37 28.28
CA ASP A 509 9.87 -23.32 29.12
C ASP A 509 8.47 -23.69 28.58
N LYS A 510 8.01 -23.00 27.53
CA LYS A 510 6.65 -23.15 26.99
C LYS A 510 6.65 -24.07 25.80
N THR A 511 5.63 -24.92 25.70
CA THR A 511 5.41 -25.79 24.54
C THR A 511 3.95 -25.70 24.10
N PHE A 512 3.74 -25.56 22.80
CA PHE A 512 2.42 -25.50 22.19
C PHE A 512 2.42 -26.10 20.78
N THR A 513 1.23 -26.38 20.27
CA THR A 513 1.04 -26.88 18.91
C THR A 513 0.72 -25.73 17.96
N ALA A 514 1.27 -25.76 16.75
CA ALA A 514 0.92 -24.83 15.68
C ALA A 514 0.51 -25.60 14.42
N LYS A 515 -0.54 -25.12 13.75
CA LYS A 515 -1.00 -25.67 12.48
C LYS A 515 -0.05 -25.29 11.37
N VAL A 516 0.35 -26.25 10.56
CA VAL A 516 1.16 -26.01 9.36
C VAL A 516 0.27 -25.51 8.25
N ARG A 517 0.62 -24.36 7.66
CA ARG A 517 -0.18 -23.71 6.61
C ARG A 517 0.38 -23.95 5.20
N ILE A 518 0.82 -25.17 4.95
CA ILE A 518 1.08 -25.72 3.61
C ILE A 518 -0.20 -26.45 3.20
N ASP A 519 -0.98 -25.84 2.32
CA ASP A 519 -2.38 -26.20 2.13
C ASP A 519 -2.58 -27.13 0.92
N THR A 520 -1.54 -27.35 0.09
CA THR A 520 -1.62 -28.21 -1.11
C THR A 520 -0.34 -29.06 -1.31
N PRO A 521 -0.41 -30.17 -2.06
CA PRO A 521 0.76 -30.96 -2.44
C PRO A 521 1.83 -30.14 -3.20
N GLY A 522 1.43 -29.28 -4.14
CA GLY A 522 2.38 -28.46 -4.90
C GLY A 522 3.12 -27.45 -4.01
N GLU A 523 2.46 -26.88 -3.01
CA GLU A 523 3.12 -26.04 -2.01
C GLU A 523 4.14 -26.81 -1.16
N ALA A 524 3.85 -28.07 -0.84
CA ALA A 524 4.78 -28.93 -0.12
C ALA A 524 6.04 -29.19 -0.97
N ASP A 525 5.88 -29.40 -2.28
CA ASP A 525 7.00 -29.56 -3.21
C ASP A 525 7.86 -28.30 -3.30
N TYR A 526 7.25 -27.11 -3.37
CA TYR A 526 7.99 -25.85 -3.33
C TYR A 526 8.83 -25.76 -2.05
N TYR A 527 8.25 -26.05 -0.89
CA TYR A 527 8.96 -25.98 0.38
C TYR A 527 10.11 -26.99 0.47
N ARG A 528 9.91 -28.24 0.04
CA ARG A 528 10.97 -29.28 -0.03
C ARG A 528 12.15 -28.84 -0.89
N HIS A 529 11.88 -28.07 -1.94
CA HIS A 529 12.91 -27.56 -2.84
C HIS A 529 13.60 -26.28 -2.34
N GLY A 530 13.18 -25.74 -1.19
CA GLY A 530 13.68 -24.47 -0.64
C GLY A 530 13.04 -23.24 -1.28
N GLY A 531 11.99 -23.40 -2.09
CA GLY A 531 11.25 -22.35 -2.77
C GLY A 531 10.81 -22.73 -4.19
N ILE A 532 9.85 -21.97 -4.72
CA ILE A 532 9.28 -22.19 -6.06
C ILE A 532 10.31 -21.96 -7.17
N MET A 533 11.21 -20.99 -7.00
CA MET A 533 12.25 -20.68 -8.00
C MET A 533 13.24 -21.84 -8.13
N GLN A 534 13.65 -22.43 -7.01
CA GLN A 534 14.54 -23.58 -6.95
C GLN A 534 13.87 -24.84 -7.49
N TYR A 535 12.57 -25.03 -7.19
CA TYR A 535 11.76 -26.11 -7.77
C TYR A 535 11.73 -26.04 -9.29
N VAL A 536 11.31 -24.89 -9.85
CA VAL A 536 11.19 -24.70 -11.30
C VAL A 536 12.56 -24.83 -11.99
N LEU A 537 13.62 -24.26 -11.42
CA LEU A 537 14.96 -24.38 -12.02
C LEU A 537 15.43 -25.83 -12.09
N ARG A 538 15.14 -26.67 -11.09
CA ARG A 538 15.46 -28.10 -11.14
C ARG A 538 14.68 -28.81 -12.25
N GLN A 539 13.40 -28.52 -12.42
CA GLN A 539 12.58 -29.11 -13.49
C GLN A 539 13.05 -28.72 -14.90
N LEU A 540 13.59 -27.51 -15.07
CA LEU A 540 14.11 -27.07 -16.37
C LEU A 540 15.46 -27.71 -16.73
N ARG A 541 16.18 -28.31 -15.78
CA ARG A 541 17.48 -28.94 -16.03
C ARG A 541 17.38 -30.37 -16.60
N GLY A 542 16.17 -30.94 -16.66
CA GLY A 542 15.93 -32.34 -16.98
C GLY A 542 15.78 -33.13 -15.69
#